data_AF-A0A3P7RRB7-F1
#
_entry.id   AF-A0A3P7RRB7-F1
#
_cell.length_a   1.000
_cell.length_b   1.000
_cell.length_c   1.000
_cell.angle_alpha   90.00
_cell.angle_beta   90.00
_cell.angle_gamma   90.00
#
_symmetry.space_group_name_H-M   'P 1'
#
loop_
_entity.id
_entity.type
_entity.pdbx_description
1 polymer ?
#
loop_
_entity_poly.entity_id
_entity_poly.type
_entity_poly.pdbx_seq_one_letter_code
_entity_poly.pdbx_strand_id
1 'polypeptide(L)'
;MEAIRNTRLKQIEAIFNQTFDRSFDRMISTAYTHVSKHLLEILFQKYHLMDHLTACRKFLLLGQGDFIQRLIDLLQVELDEPACNIMRHRLNEFLETAIRDTNAQYEDSEILRRLNVEVLETAEGDSGWDVFSLGYTIDGPLTTIFPPECRLFYLKAFSFLWRLKRMEFMLSALWRDQLSLARKPYALADDLAPILHVVQLLGAEFRHFILQLQYYVNFEALECAWLDLAKVLQSANDLDEVIAAHQAFLESVVARCLLDQNSRDLRYHLRAIFDLIINFFQLNQDLQNLANDEEDVRAELQHEIDASAKTGNWGTCAGPECREVARRKMFVEATITPLTARIRVLASSYRSMVTEFMNKLQNHSDQNLRLLVQSLNFNAYYIDGFGDI
;
A
#
# COMPACT_ATOMS: atom_id res chain seq x y z
N MET A 1 -30.19 -1.62 -76.64
CA MET A 1 -29.77 -0.85 -75.45
C MET A 1 -29.51 -1.75 -74.24
N GLU A 2 -30.35 -2.77 -73.97
CA GLU A 2 -30.15 -3.70 -72.83
C GLU A 2 -28.90 -4.59 -72.95
N ALA A 3 -28.56 -5.07 -74.15
CA ALA A 3 -27.39 -5.91 -74.36
C ALA A 3 -26.06 -5.21 -73.99
N ILE A 4 -25.95 -3.90 -74.30
CA ILE A 4 -24.78 -3.06 -74.00
C ILE A 4 -24.72 -2.72 -72.50
N ARG A 5 -25.87 -2.54 -71.86
CA ARG A 5 -25.97 -2.30 -70.41
C ARG A 5 -25.54 -3.53 -69.60
N ASN A 6 -25.93 -4.73 -70.04
CA ASN A 6 -25.51 -5.99 -69.43
C ASN A 6 -24.03 -6.32 -69.64
N THR A 7 -23.40 -5.89 -70.75
CA THR A 7 -21.94 -6.09 -70.94
C THR A 7 -21.13 -5.15 -70.04
N ARG A 8 -21.56 -3.88 -69.89
CA ARG A 8 -20.92 -2.92 -68.98
C ARG A 8 -21.10 -3.31 -67.51
N LEU A 9 -22.28 -3.79 -67.11
CA LEU A 9 -22.51 -4.28 -65.74
C LEU A 9 -21.64 -5.51 -65.43
N LYS A 10 -21.51 -6.47 -66.36
CA LYS A 10 -20.58 -7.60 -66.21
C LYS A 10 -19.10 -7.19 -66.18
N GLN A 11 -18.72 -6.15 -66.93
CA GLN A 11 -17.36 -5.58 -66.86
C GLN A 11 -17.10 -4.90 -65.51
N ILE A 12 -18.09 -4.19 -64.96
CA ILE A 12 -17.98 -3.55 -63.65
C ILE A 12 -17.94 -4.60 -62.53
N GLU A 13 -18.79 -5.63 -62.60
CA GLU A 13 -18.73 -6.79 -61.69
C GLU A 13 -17.41 -7.56 -61.82
N ALA A 14 -16.81 -7.65 -63.01
CA ALA A 14 -15.49 -8.27 -63.21
C ALA A 14 -14.32 -7.40 -62.70
N ILE A 15 -14.48 -6.07 -62.66
CA ILE A 15 -13.49 -5.15 -62.05
C ILE A 15 -13.52 -5.26 -60.53
N PHE A 16 -14.71 -5.44 -59.93
CA PHE A 16 -14.84 -5.69 -58.48
C PHE A 16 -14.59 -7.17 -58.09
N ASN A 17 -14.77 -8.12 -59.03
CA ASN A 17 -14.40 -9.54 -58.88
C ASN A 17 -12.98 -9.83 -59.38
N GLN A 18 -12.10 -8.82 -59.50
CA GLN A 18 -10.67 -9.11 -59.39
C GLN A 18 -10.45 -9.62 -57.98
N THR A 19 -10.51 -10.95 -57.83
CA THR A 19 -10.01 -11.65 -56.66
C THR A 19 -8.64 -11.07 -56.37
N PHE A 20 -8.52 -10.24 -55.33
CA PHE A 20 -7.23 -9.75 -54.86
C PHE A 20 -6.35 -10.99 -54.77
N ASP A 21 -5.31 -11.00 -55.60
CA ASP A 21 -4.52 -12.19 -55.82
C ASP A 21 -3.92 -12.58 -54.47
N ARG A 22 -4.05 -13.85 -54.05
CA ARG A 22 -3.52 -14.32 -52.76
C ARG A 22 -2.01 -14.05 -52.63
N SER A 23 -1.33 -13.82 -53.76
CA SER A 23 0.05 -13.35 -53.83
C SER A 23 0.25 -11.94 -53.26
N PHE A 24 -0.68 -11.00 -53.52
CA PHE A 24 -0.64 -9.63 -53.03
C PHE A 24 -0.92 -9.57 -51.52
N ASP A 25 -1.91 -10.32 -51.04
CA ASP A 25 -2.19 -10.45 -49.60
C ASP A 25 -0.99 -11.04 -48.84
N ARG A 26 -0.31 -12.03 -49.44
CA ARG A 26 0.93 -12.58 -48.89
C ARG A 26 2.05 -11.54 -48.86
N MET A 27 2.20 -10.73 -49.90
CA MET A 27 3.20 -9.65 -49.95
C MET A 27 2.94 -8.59 -48.87
N ILE A 28 1.69 -8.18 -48.68
CA ILE A 28 1.31 -7.26 -47.60
C ILE A 28 1.59 -7.89 -46.24
N SER A 29 1.20 -9.14 -46.03
CA SER A 29 1.42 -9.83 -44.74
C SER A 29 2.91 -9.97 -44.40
N THR A 30 3.76 -10.25 -45.40
CA THR A 30 5.22 -10.30 -45.19
C THR A 30 5.81 -8.91 -44.93
N ALA A 31 5.35 -7.87 -45.63
CA ALA A 31 5.77 -6.50 -45.34
C ALA A 31 5.35 -6.06 -43.94
N TYR A 32 4.11 -6.34 -43.54
CA TYR A 32 3.57 -6.06 -42.20
C TYR A 32 4.42 -6.71 -41.11
N THR A 33 4.58 -8.04 -41.17
CA THR A 33 5.37 -8.80 -40.17
C THR A 33 6.82 -8.32 -40.09
N HIS A 34 7.45 -7.98 -41.22
CA HIS A 34 8.81 -7.45 -41.23
C HIS A 34 8.89 -6.05 -40.59
N VAL A 35 7.95 -5.16 -40.91
CA VAL A 35 7.91 -3.80 -40.35
C VAL A 35 7.59 -3.84 -38.86
N SER A 36 6.61 -4.64 -38.43
CA SER A 36 6.24 -4.81 -37.02
C SER A 36 7.41 -5.33 -36.20
N LYS A 37 8.08 -6.39 -36.67
CA LYS A 37 9.24 -6.95 -35.98
C LYS A 37 10.38 -5.94 -35.88
N HIS A 38 10.67 -5.20 -36.95
CA HIS A 38 11.69 -4.17 -36.93
C HIS A 38 11.35 -3.03 -35.96
N LEU A 39 10.08 -2.62 -35.90
CA LEU A 39 9.60 -1.61 -34.96
C LEU A 39 9.72 -2.09 -33.50
N LEU A 40 9.37 -3.35 -33.21
CA LEU A 40 9.54 -3.93 -31.88
C LEU A 40 11.01 -4.00 -31.49
N GLU A 41 11.89 -4.41 -32.40
CA GLU A 41 13.35 -4.42 -32.16
C GLU A 41 13.86 -3.01 -31.79
N ILE A 42 13.40 -1.96 -32.48
CA ILE A 42 13.74 -0.58 -32.13
C ILE A 42 13.21 -0.21 -30.74
N LEU A 43 11.97 -0.55 -30.41
CA LEU A 43 11.37 -0.22 -29.10
C LEU A 43 12.09 -0.92 -27.93
N PHE A 44 12.39 -2.21 -28.07
CA PHE A 44 13.07 -2.97 -27.03
C PHE A 44 14.55 -2.62 -26.92
N GLN A 45 15.27 -2.45 -28.03
CA GLN A 45 16.72 -2.22 -27.99
C GLN A 45 17.11 -0.75 -27.87
N LYS A 46 16.46 0.15 -28.62
CA LYS A 46 16.84 1.57 -28.65
C LYS A 46 16.17 2.38 -27.56
N TYR A 47 14.90 2.09 -27.28
CA TYR A 47 14.10 2.80 -26.29
C TYR A 47 13.91 2.02 -24.99
N HIS A 48 14.58 0.87 -24.82
CA HIS A 48 14.61 0.12 -23.56
C HIS A 48 13.23 -0.07 -22.91
N LEU A 49 12.20 -0.37 -23.72
CA LEU A 49 10.81 -0.46 -23.25
C LEU A 49 10.65 -1.36 -22.01
N MET A 50 11.37 -2.48 -21.98
CA MET A 50 11.30 -3.42 -20.87
C MET A 50 11.85 -2.83 -19.57
N ASP A 51 12.88 -1.99 -19.65
CA ASP A 51 13.49 -1.34 -18.49
C ASP A 51 12.55 -0.28 -17.93
N HIS A 52 11.85 0.47 -18.79
CA HIS A 52 10.80 1.41 -18.38
C HIS A 52 9.61 0.71 -17.70
N LEU A 53 9.11 -0.40 -18.24
CA LEU A 53 8.05 -1.19 -17.60
C LEU A 53 8.51 -1.75 -16.24
N THR A 54 9.76 -2.20 -16.17
CA THR A 54 10.35 -2.71 -14.93
C THR A 54 10.53 -1.60 -13.91
N ALA A 55 10.91 -0.39 -14.32
CA ALA A 55 10.97 0.79 -13.46
C ALA A 55 9.58 1.16 -12.90
N CYS A 56 8.54 1.15 -13.74
CA CYS A 56 7.16 1.35 -13.28
C CYS A 56 6.78 0.32 -12.21
N ARG A 57 7.15 -0.96 -12.38
CA ARG A 57 6.94 -2.00 -11.35
C ARG A 57 7.74 -1.72 -10.07
N LYS A 58 9.04 -1.40 -10.19
CA LYS A 58 9.93 -1.17 -9.04
C LYS A 58 9.46 0.02 -8.19
N PHE A 59 9.13 1.15 -8.81
CA PHE A 59 8.85 2.40 -8.11
C PHE A 59 7.35 2.66 -7.90
N LEU A 60 6.51 2.54 -8.95
CA LEU A 60 5.09 2.88 -8.85
C LEU A 60 4.24 1.76 -8.23
N LEU A 61 4.66 0.51 -8.35
CA LEU A 61 4.00 -0.65 -7.73
C LEU A 61 4.72 -1.15 -6.48
N LEU A 62 5.64 -0.34 -5.94
CA LEU A 62 6.40 -0.61 -4.71
C LEU A 62 7.19 -1.94 -4.74
N GLY A 63 7.60 -2.42 -5.92
CA GLY A 63 8.38 -3.66 -6.04
C GLY A 63 9.77 -3.58 -5.42
N GLN A 64 10.36 -2.38 -5.32
CA GLN A 64 11.67 -2.17 -4.72
C GLN A 64 11.54 -1.75 -3.23
N GLY A 65 11.55 -2.75 -2.35
CA GLY A 65 11.28 -2.55 -0.92
C GLY A 65 12.31 -1.71 -0.15
N ASP A 66 13.60 -1.80 -0.49
CA ASP A 66 14.67 -1.03 0.18
C ASP A 66 14.52 0.47 -0.06
N PHE A 67 14.27 0.84 -1.32
CA PHE A 67 13.96 2.21 -1.72
C PHE A 67 12.72 2.76 -1.01
N ILE A 68 11.60 2.04 -1.07
CA ILE A 68 10.34 2.51 -0.47
C ILE A 68 10.44 2.64 1.05
N GLN A 69 11.12 1.70 1.72
CA GLN A 69 11.32 1.77 3.16
C GLN A 69 12.12 3.03 3.54
N ARG A 70 13.24 3.27 2.85
CA ARG A 70 14.08 4.44 3.10
C ARG A 70 13.34 5.74 2.79
N LEU A 71 12.56 5.76 1.72
CA LEU A 71 11.73 6.90 1.33
C LEU A 71 10.70 7.24 2.41
N ILE A 72 10.00 6.24 2.96
CA ILE A 72 9.04 6.44 4.06
C ILE A 72 9.73 6.99 5.30
N ASP A 73 10.90 6.46 5.67
CA ASP A 73 11.65 6.93 6.86
C ASP A 73 12.03 8.41 6.74
N LEU A 74 12.33 8.90 5.52
CA LEU A 74 12.65 10.31 5.27
C LEU A 74 11.40 11.19 5.19
N LEU A 75 10.32 10.66 4.62
CA LEU A 75 9.09 11.41 4.37
C LEU A 75 8.18 11.53 5.59
N GLN A 76 8.24 10.60 6.54
CA GLN A 76 7.28 10.49 7.66
C GLN A 76 6.96 11.85 8.30
N VAL A 77 8.00 12.62 8.66
CA VAL A 77 7.85 13.90 9.37
C VAL A 77 7.10 14.93 8.53
N GLU A 78 7.39 15.01 7.23
CA GLU A 78 6.72 15.97 6.33
C GLU A 78 5.31 15.51 5.95
N LEU A 79 5.02 14.20 5.98
CA LEU A 79 3.71 13.65 5.63
C LEU A 79 2.71 13.64 6.79
N ASP A 80 3.21 13.68 8.03
CA ASP A 80 2.37 13.84 9.23
C ASP A 80 1.78 15.25 9.35
N GLU A 81 2.37 16.24 8.66
CA GLU A 81 1.84 17.60 8.52
C GLU A 81 0.57 17.65 7.64
N PRO A 82 -0.30 18.67 7.80
CA PRO A 82 -1.47 18.85 6.95
C PRO A 82 -1.05 19.12 5.50
N ALA A 83 -1.87 18.66 4.55
CA ALA A 83 -1.58 18.75 3.12
C ALA A 83 -1.23 20.17 2.61
N CYS A 84 -1.73 21.21 3.26
CA CYS A 84 -1.46 22.61 2.91
C CYS A 84 0.00 23.05 3.14
N ASN A 85 0.71 22.40 4.05
CA ASN A 85 2.09 22.75 4.41
C ASN A 85 3.14 22.07 3.52
N ILE A 86 2.70 21.12 2.67
CA ILE A 86 3.61 20.24 1.96
C ILE A 86 4.12 20.90 0.70
N MET A 87 5.44 20.97 0.60
CA MET A 87 6.11 21.60 -0.53
C MET A 87 6.74 20.55 -1.45
N ARG A 88 6.36 20.59 -2.74
CA ARG A 88 6.86 19.64 -3.76
C ARG A 88 8.39 19.58 -3.87
N HIS A 89 9.08 20.70 -3.68
CA HIS A 89 10.54 20.73 -3.77
C HIS A 89 11.21 19.93 -2.64
N ARG A 90 10.70 20.01 -1.41
CA ARG A 90 11.20 19.22 -0.27
C ARG A 90 11.01 17.73 -0.50
N LEU A 91 9.83 17.34 -1.00
CA LEU A 91 9.56 15.94 -1.32
C LEU A 91 10.52 15.41 -2.40
N ASN A 92 10.85 16.23 -3.40
CA ASN A 92 11.87 15.87 -4.40
C ASN A 92 13.27 15.76 -3.79
N GLU A 93 13.65 16.61 -2.84
CA GLU A 93 14.93 16.50 -2.12
C GLU A 93 15.02 15.19 -1.32
N PHE A 94 13.94 14.78 -0.67
CA PHE A 94 13.87 13.48 0.01
C PHE A 94 13.90 12.31 -0.96
N LEU A 95 13.23 12.42 -2.12
CA LEU A 95 13.28 11.43 -3.18
C LEU A 95 14.72 11.22 -3.69
N GLU A 96 15.42 12.30 -4.03
CA GLU A 96 16.82 12.25 -4.47
C GLU A 96 17.75 11.66 -3.40
N THR A 97 17.49 11.98 -2.14
CA THR A 97 18.24 11.41 -1.00
C THR A 97 17.98 9.90 -0.87
N ALA A 98 16.72 9.47 -0.98
CA ALA A 98 16.34 8.06 -0.92
C ALA A 98 16.96 7.24 -2.08
N ILE A 99 17.04 7.82 -3.28
CA ILE A 99 17.70 7.18 -4.43
C ILE A 99 19.17 6.95 -4.13
N ARG A 100 19.88 7.95 -3.57
CA ARG A 100 21.31 7.86 -3.26
C ARG A 100 21.63 6.89 -2.12
N ASP A 101 20.74 6.81 -1.13
CA ASP A 101 20.93 5.96 0.05
C ASP A 101 20.66 4.47 -0.20
N THR A 102 20.07 4.12 -1.35
CA THR A 102 19.60 2.75 -1.64
C THR A 102 20.19 2.18 -2.92
N ASN A 103 19.87 0.92 -3.23
CA ASN A 103 20.35 0.29 -4.46
C ASN A 103 19.71 0.89 -5.73
N ALA A 104 18.69 1.74 -5.60
CA ALA A 104 18.10 2.48 -6.70
C ALA A 104 19.13 3.38 -7.43
N GLN A 105 20.23 3.76 -6.77
CA GLN A 105 21.32 4.51 -7.40
C GLN A 105 21.98 3.81 -8.59
N TYR A 106 21.88 2.47 -8.68
CA TYR A 106 22.49 1.68 -9.75
C TYR A 106 21.60 1.50 -10.97
N GLU A 107 20.37 2.01 -10.93
CA GLU A 107 19.48 2.06 -12.10
C GLU A 107 19.99 3.08 -13.13
N ASP A 108 19.53 2.94 -14.37
CA ASP A 108 19.94 3.83 -15.44
C ASP A 108 19.57 5.29 -15.16
N SER A 109 20.51 6.19 -15.47
CA SER A 109 20.32 7.63 -15.26
C SER A 109 19.11 8.20 -16.01
N GLU A 110 18.69 7.57 -17.12
CA GLU A 110 17.47 7.95 -17.84
C GLU A 110 16.20 7.59 -17.05
N ILE A 111 16.17 6.46 -16.35
CA ILE A 111 15.04 6.03 -15.53
C ILE A 111 14.89 6.96 -14.33
N LEU A 112 16.00 7.27 -13.65
CA LEU A 112 15.99 8.12 -12.46
C LEU A 112 15.54 9.55 -12.77
N ARG A 113 15.94 10.12 -13.92
CA ARG A 113 15.50 11.45 -14.36
C ARG A 113 14.00 11.55 -14.65
N ARG A 114 13.36 10.41 -14.95
CA ARG A 114 11.92 10.32 -15.27
C ARG A 114 11.06 10.10 -14.04
N LEU A 115 11.67 9.69 -12.91
CA LEU A 115 10.97 9.54 -11.64
C LEU A 115 10.78 10.93 -11.00
N ASN A 116 9.55 11.25 -10.61
CA ASN A 116 9.25 12.52 -9.97
C ASN A 116 8.22 12.38 -8.86
N VAL A 117 8.14 13.38 -7.98
CA VAL A 117 7.04 13.47 -7.02
C VAL A 117 5.85 14.17 -7.67
N GLU A 118 4.68 13.58 -7.50
CA GLU A 118 3.39 14.13 -7.84
C GLU A 118 2.61 14.42 -6.54
N VAL A 119 2.00 15.60 -6.47
CA VAL A 119 1.17 16.05 -5.35
C VAL A 119 -0.25 16.13 -5.87
N LEU A 120 -1.16 15.37 -5.28
CA LEU A 120 -2.56 15.30 -5.68
C LEU A 120 -3.33 16.56 -5.24
N GLU A 121 -4.54 16.73 -5.80
CA GLU A 121 -5.42 17.81 -5.36
C GLU A 121 -5.82 17.61 -3.89
N THR A 122 -5.68 18.67 -3.10
CA THR A 122 -5.89 18.65 -1.66
C THR A 122 -7.35 18.93 -1.32
N ALA A 123 -7.97 18.08 -0.49
CA ALA A 123 -9.24 18.38 0.15
C ALA A 123 -9.02 18.92 1.57
N GLU A 124 -10.06 19.58 2.13
CA GLU A 124 -10.02 20.06 3.50
C GLU A 124 -9.90 18.87 4.48
N GLY A 125 -8.84 18.87 5.29
CA GLY A 125 -8.57 17.83 6.29
C GLY A 125 -7.65 16.70 5.81
N ASP A 126 -7.15 16.74 4.58
CA ASP A 126 -6.20 15.75 4.09
C ASP A 126 -4.82 15.86 4.77
N SER A 127 -4.26 14.70 5.11
CA SER A 127 -2.88 14.58 5.59
C SER A 127 -1.92 14.45 4.41
N GLY A 128 -0.64 14.72 4.63
CA GLY A 128 0.36 14.53 3.58
C GLY A 128 0.42 13.13 2.98
N TRP A 129 0.15 12.14 3.80
CA TRP A 129 0.04 10.75 3.39
C TRP A 129 -1.01 10.48 2.31
N ASP A 130 -2.07 11.29 2.22
CA ASP A 130 -3.14 11.13 1.23
C ASP A 130 -2.83 11.80 -0.11
N VAL A 131 -1.93 12.78 -0.09
CA VAL A 131 -1.65 13.68 -1.21
C VAL A 131 -0.37 13.32 -1.94
N PHE A 132 0.58 12.70 -1.24
CA PHE A 132 1.85 12.25 -1.79
C PHE A 132 1.68 11.13 -2.82
N SER A 133 2.33 11.27 -3.98
CA SER A 133 2.46 10.22 -4.97
C SER A 133 3.79 10.26 -5.73
N LEU A 134 4.19 9.12 -6.29
CA LEU A 134 5.29 9.05 -7.25
C LEU A 134 4.72 9.01 -8.67
N GLY A 135 5.35 9.78 -9.55
CA GLY A 135 5.06 9.80 -10.98
C GLY A 135 6.26 9.31 -11.79
N TYR A 136 5.96 8.87 -13.01
CA TYR A 136 6.95 8.44 -13.98
C TYR A 136 6.65 9.09 -15.33
N THR A 137 7.50 10.02 -15.76
CA THR A 137 7.30 10.78 -16.99
C THR A 137 7.88 10.05 -18.19
N ILE A 138 7.02 9.65 -19.11
CA ILE A 138 7.40 8.95 -20.33
C ILE A 138 7.24 9.91 -21.51
N ASP A 139 8.37 10.34 -22.06
CA ASP A 139 8.42 11.16 -23.27
C ASP A 139 8.84 10.36 -24.51
N GLY A 140 8.59 10.93 -25.69
CA GLY A 140 9.05 10.39 -26.98
C GLY A 140 8.14 9.30 -27.54
N PRO A 141 8.67 8.33 -28.30
CA PRO A 141 7.83 7.36 -29.01
C PRO A 141 7.15 6.32 -28.09
N LEU A 142 7.59 6.21 -26.83
CA LEU A 142 6.99 5.33 -25.83
C LEU A 142 5.63 5.84 -25.34
N THR A 143 5.27 7.10 -25.58
CA THR A 143 3.94 7.64 -25.24
C THR A 143 2.81 6.94 -25.99
N THR A 144 3.12 6.25 -27.10
CA THR A 144 2.15 5.44 -27.83
C THR A 144 1.69 4.23 -27.03
N ILE A 145 2.59 3.64 -26.23
CA ILE A 145 2.33 2.50 -25.35
C ILE A 145 1.82 2.96 -23.99
N PHE A 146 2.25 4.14 -23.53
CA PHE A 146 1.81 4.77 -22.29
C PHE A 146 0.89 5.97 -22.56
N PRO A 147 -0.37 5.73 -22.95
CA PRO A 147 -1.34 6.80 -23.06
C PRO A 147 -1.56 7.48 -21.69
N PRO A 148 -2.06 8.72 -21.67
CA PRO A 148 -2.30 9.46 -20.43
C PRO A 148 -3.26 8.74 -19.47
N GLU A 149 -4.10 7.84 -19.98
CA GLU A 149 -5.01 7.00 -19.20
C GLU A 149 -4.26 6.00 -18.31
N CYS A 150 -3.15 5.43 -18.80
CA CYS A 150 -2.31 4.49 -18.03
C CYS A 150 -1.77 5.13 -16.74
N ARG A 151 -1.42 6.42 -16.80
CA ARG A 151 -0.96 7.17 -15.61
C ARG A 151 -2.01 7.15 -14.50
N LEU A 152 -3.29 7.29 -14.84
CA LEU A 152 -4.38 7.26 -13.85
C LEU A 152 -4.52 5.88 -13.20
N PHE A 153 -4.29 4.80 -13.94
CA PHE A 153 -4.29 3.44 -13.38
C PHE A 153 -3.13 3.22 -12.41
N TYR A 154 -1.91 3.60 -12.79
CA TYR A 154 -0.76 3.54 -11.89
C TYR A 154 -0.94 4.42 -10.65
N LEU A 155 -1.49 5.62 -10.81
CA LEU A 155 -1.75 6.52 -9.69
C LEU A 155 -2.76 5.93 -8.69
N LYS A 156 -3.85 5.33 -9.18
CA LYS A 156 -4.84 4.64 -8.35
C LYS A 156 -4.21 3.45 -7.62
N ALA A 157 -3.42 2.63 -8.33
CA ALA A 157 -2.71 1.50 -7.74
C ALA A 157 -1.72 1.97 -6.67
N PHE A 158 -0.87 2.95 -6.98
CA PHE A 158 0.08 3.55 -6.04
C PHE A 158 -0.63 4.05 -4.79
N SER A 159 -1.71 4.83 -4.93
CA SER A 159 -2.43 5.40 -3.79
C SER A 159 -2.94 4.33 -2.80
N PHE A 160 -3.39 3.19 -3.33
CA PHE A 160 -3.81 2.06 -2.51
C PHE A 160 -2.63 1.34 -1.85
N LEU A 161 -1.60 1.01 -2.63
CA LEU A 161 -0.40 0.34 -2.12
C LEU A 161 0.32 1.19 -1.07
N TRP A 162 0.37 2.51 -1.29
CA TRP A 162 0.95 3.48 -0.38
C TRP A 162 0.21 3.54 0.96
N ARG A 163 -1.13 3.55 0.94
CA ARG A 163 -1.95 3.45 2.15
C ARG A 163 -1.71 2.14 2.90
N LEU A 164 -1.62 1.02 2.18
CA LEU A 164 -1.31 -0.27 2.77
C LEU A 164 0.09 -0.29 3.39
N LYS A 165 1.08 0.30 2.72
CA LYS A 165 2.45 0.44 3.21
C LYS A 165 2.54 1.36 4.44
N ARG A 166 1.75 2.44 4.48
CA ARG A 166 1.59 3.30 5.67
C ARG A 166 1.12 2.49 6.88
N MET A 167 0.12 1.62 6.70
CA MET A 167 -0.38 0.77 7.80
C MET A 167 0.71 -0.15 8.35
N GLU A 168 1.49 -0.81 7.48
CA GLU A 168 2.62 -1.66 7.89
C GLU A 168 3.68 -0.87 8.67
N PHE A 169 4.04 0.32 8.18
CA PHE A 169 5.01 1.18 8.82
C PHE A 169 4.54 1.63 10.21
N MET A 170 3.29 2.12 10.32
CA MET A 170 2.70 2.53 11.59
C MET A 170 2.62 1.38 12.59
N LEU A 171 2.21 0.19 12.15
CA LEU A 171 2.13 -0.99 13.02
C LEU A 171 3.51 -1.48 13.49
N SER A 172 4.55 -1.29 12.67
CA SER A 172 5.94 -1.56 13.03
C SER A 172 6.45 -0.58 14.09
N ALA A 173 6.15 0.71 13.95
CA ALA A 173 6.45 1.71 14.97
C ALA A 173 5.73 1.40 16.29
N LEU A 174 4.43 1.13 16.22
CA LEU A 174 3.61 0.76 17.37
C LEU A 174 4.13 -0.48 18.10
N TRP A 175 4.61 -1.48 17.37
CA TRP A 175 5.23 -2.66 17.99
C TRP A 175 6.49 -2.30 18.79
N ARG A 176 7.37 -1.45 18.25
CA ARG A 176 8.55 -0.96 18.98
C ARG A 176 8.15 -0.24 20.27
N ASP A 177 7.12 0.59 20.18
CA ASP A 177 6.61 1.36 21.32
C ASP A 177 6.02 0.44 22.40
N GLN A 178 5.26 -0.59 21.99
CA GLN A 178 4.74 -1.62 22.89
C GLN A 178 5.85 -2.40 23.61
N LEU A 179 6.95 -2.70 22.91
CA LEU A 179 8.12 -3.34 23.52
C LEU A 179 8.82 -2.41 24.52
N SER A 180 8.85 -1.11 24.23
CA SER A 180 9.40 -0.10 25.14
C SER A 180 8.60 -0.04 26.45
N LEU A 181 7.26 0.02 26.37
CA LEU A 181 6.39 -0.01 27.56
C LEU A 181 6.57 -1.26 28.39
N ALA A 182 6.68 -2.43 27.75
CA ALA A 182 6.88 -3.69 28.44
C ALA A 182 8.20 -3.76 29.24
N ARG A 183 9.16 -2.88 28.93
CA ARG A 183 10.48 -2.81 29.58
C ARG A 183 10.61 -1.68 30.61
N LYS A 184 9.54 -0.92 30.87
CA LYS A 184 9.51 0.12 31.90
C LYS A 184 9.75 -0.48 33.29
N PRO A 185 10.21 0.31 34.29
CA PRO A 185 10.55 -0.19 35.62
C PRO A 185 9.39 -0.99 36.25
N TYR A 186 9.73 -2.10 36.92
CA TYR A 186 8.77 -3.10 37.42
C TYR A 186 7.54 -2.50 38.13
N ALA A 187 7.70 -1.44 38.94
CA ALA A 187 6.59 -0.82 39.65
C ALA A 187 5.52 -0.21 38.72
N LEU A 188 5.90 0.35 37.57
CA LEU A 188 4.96 0.89 36.58
C LEU A 188 4.43 -0.20 35.64
N ALA A 189 5.27 -1.19 35.33
CA ALA A 189 4.88 -2.32 34.50
C ALA A 189 3.72 -3.13 35.11
N ASP A 190 3.70 -3.30 36.44
CA ASP A 190 2.62 -4.02 37.14
C ASP A 190 1.27 -3.29 37.01
N ASP A 191 1.27 -1.96 37.15
CA ASP A 191 0.06 -1.14 37.02
C ASP A 191 -0.46 -1.09 35.56
N LEU A 192 0.45 -1.19 34.58
CA LEU A 192 0.14 -1.17 33.14
C LEU A 192 -0.08 -2.56 32.53
N ALA A 193 0.25 -3.65 33.24
CA ALA A 193 0.12 -5.02 32.75
C ALA A 193 -1.24 -5.35 32.09
N PRO A 194 -2.40 -5.00 32.68
CA PRO A 194 -3.69 -5.37 32.09
C PRO A 194 -3.98 -4.63 30.77
N ILE A 195 -3.58 -3.35 30.66
CA ILE A 195 -3.77 -2.58 29.42
C ILE A 195 -2.78 -3.03 28.35
N LEU A 196 -1.53 -3.31 28.75
CA LEU A 196 -0.47 -3.73 27.85
C LEU A 196 -0.81 -5.05 27.14
N HIS A 197 -1.38 -6.01 27.88
CA HIS A 197 -1.82 -7.28 27.28
C HIS A 197 -2.86 -7.08 26.18
N VAL A 198 -3.89 -6.25 26.43
CA VAL A 198 -4.96 -5.96 25.46
C VAL A 198 -4.40 -5.26 24.22
N VAL A 199 -3.52 -4.28 24.43
CA VAL A 199 -2.87 -3.49 23.39
C VAL A 199 -1.96 -4.36 22.51
N GLN A 200 -1.19 -5.27 23.11
CA GLN A 200 -0.33 -6.20 22.39
C GLN A 200 -1.13 -7.21 21.56
N LEU A 201 -2.21 -7.76 22.13
CA LEU A 201 -3.08 -8.71 21.44
C LEU A 201 -3.74 -8.05 20.22
N LEU A 202 -4.37 -6.88 20.41
CA LEU A 202 -5.01 -6.16 19.32
C LEU A 202 -3.99 -5.70 18.26
N GLY A 203 -2.81 -5.26 18.69
CA GLY A 203 -1.70 -4.95 17.77
C GLY A 203 -1.28 -6.15 16.92
N ALA A 204 -1.28 -7.36 17.49
CA ALA A 204 -1.00 -8.59 16.76
C ALA A 204 -2.10 -8.93 15.75
N GLU A 205 -3.38 -8.73 16.12
CA GLU A 205 -4.52 -8.90 15.20
C GLU A 205 -4.42 -7.96 13.98
N PHE A 206 -4.10 -6.68 14.19
CA PHE A 206 -3.89 -5.73 13.10
C PHE A 206 -2.71 -6.10 12.20
N ARG A 207 -1.57 -6.46 12.80
CA ARG A 207 -0.38 -6.88 12.04
C ARG A 207 -0.67 -8.10 11.18
N HIS A 208 -1.36 -9.10 11.73
CA HIS A 208 -1.75 -10.28 10.98
C HIS A 208 -2.62 -9.91 9.77
N PHE A 209 -3.66 -9.11 9.97
CA PHE A 209 -4.55 -8.67 8.89
C PHE A 209 -3.81 -7.93 7.77
N ILE A 210 -3.01 -6.92 8.11
CA ILE A 210 -2.25 -6.13 7.12
C ILE A 210 -1.23 -7.01 6.39
N LEU A 211 -0.52 -7.89 7.12
CA LEU A 211 0.47 -8.77 6.53
C LEU A 211 -0.15 -9.75 5.51
N GLN A 212 -1.29 -10.37 5.85
CA GLN A 212 -1.97 -11.27 4.91
C GLN A 212 -2.50 -10.52 3.68
N LEU A 213 -3.03 -9.32 3.86
CA LEU A 213 -3.47 -8.48 2.74
C LEU A 213 -2.29 -8.09 1.84
N GLN A 214 -1.14 -7.74 2.42
CA GLN A 214 0.08 -7.43 1.67
C GLN A 214 0.60 -8.63 0.88
N TYR A 215 0.58 -9.83 1.47
CA TYR A 215 0.98 -11.03 0.75
C TYR A 215 0.08 -11.31 -0.46
N TYR A 216 -1.23 -11.18 -0.29
CA TYR A 216 -2.16 -11.30 -1.42
C TYR A 216 -1.88 -10.25 -2.50
N VAL A 217 -1.76 -8.98 -2.13
CA VAL A 217 -1.53 -7.91 -3.12
C VAL A 217 -0.20 -8.13 -3.86
N ASN A 218 0.88 -8.45 -3.17
CA ASN A 218 2.19 -8.61 -3.80
C ASN A 218 2.27 -9.87 -4.67
N PHE A 219 1.87 -11.03 -4.15
CA PHE A 219 2.05 -12.30 -4.86
C PHE A 219 0.92 -12.60 -5.83
N GLU A 220 -0.32 -12.42 -5.41
CA GLU A 220 -1.48 -12.74 -6.25
C GLU A 220 -1.76 -11.60 -7.23
N ALA A 221 -1.91 -10.36 -6.75
CA ALA A 221 -2.31 -9.27 -7.64
C ALA A 221 -1.17 -8.77 -8.55
N LEU A 222 0.01 -8.51 -7.98
CA LEU A 222 1.11 -7.87 -8.72
C LEU A 222 2.01 -8.88 -9.44
N GLU A 223 2.53 -9.91 -8.75
CA GLU A 223 3.50 -10.84 -9.35
C GLU A 223 2.88 -11.66 -10.48
N CYS A 224 1.70 -12.25 -10.27
CA CYS A 224 1.03 -13.03 -11.32
C CYS A 224 0.75 -12.16 -12.56
N ALA A 225 0.20 -10.95 -12.36
CA ALA A 225 -0.09 -10.05 -13.46
C ALA A 225 1.18 -9.67 -14.24
N TRP A 226 2.29 -9.42 -13.54
CA TRP A 226 3.57 -9.13 -14.18
C TRP A 226 4.11 -10.32 -14.97
N LEU A 227 4.06 -11.53 -14.43
CA LEU A 227 4.52 -12.73 -15.12
C LEU A 227 3.75 -12.96 -16.40
N ASP A 228 2.45 -12.70 -16.41
CA ASP A 228 1.63 -12.82 -17.61
C ASP A 228 1.96 -11.74 -18.65
N LEU A 229 2.16 -10.49 -18.23
CA LEU A 229 2.65 -9.43 -19.12
C LEU A 229 4.01 -9.80 -19.73
N ALA A 230 4.97 -10.23 -18.91
CA ALA A 230 6.32 -10.55 -19.35
C ALA A 230 6.34 -11.71 -20.36
N LYS A 231 5.49 -12.72 -20.18
CA LYS A 231 5.33 -13.82 -21.15
C LYS A 231 4.82 -13.31 -22.49
N VAL A 232 3.76 -12.49 -22.49
CA VAL A 232 3.16 -11.97 -23.72
C VAL A 232 4.14 -11.05 -24.45
N LEU A 233 4.85 -10.17 -23.73
CA LEU A 233 5.86 -9.28 -24.31
C LEU A 233 7.02 -10.02 -24.98
N GLN A 234 7.43 -11.19 -24.46
CA GLN A 234 8.49 -12.00 -25.08
C GLN A 234 8.03 -12.67 -26.38
N SER A 235 6.74 -12.95 -26.52
CA SER A 235 6.16 -13.61 -27.70
C SER A 235 5.48 -12.66 -28.69
N ALA A 236 5.41 -11.37 -28.37
CA ALA A 236 4.68 -10.38 -29.17
C ALA A 236 5.33 -10.19 -30.55
N ASN A 237 4.51 -10.17 -31.59
CA ASN A 237 4.93 -9.95 -32.98
C ASN A 237 4.63 -8.53 -33.46
N ASP A 238 3.64 -7.88 -32.84
CA ASP A 238 3.15 -6.55 -33.22
C ASP A 238 3.08 -5.60 -32.03
N LEU A 239 3.10 -4.29 -32.32
CA LEU A 239 2.96 -3.23 -31.31
C LEU A 239 1.59 -3.29 -30.61
N ASP A 240 0.53 -3.60 -31.35
CA ASP A 240 -0.82 -3.66 -30.80
C ASP A 240 -0.97 -4.77 -29.75
N GLU A 241 -0.25 -5.89 -29.92
CA GLU A 241 -0.19 -6.96 -28.91
C GLU A 241 0.48 -6.46 -27.63
N VAL A 242 1.54 -5.65 -27.75
CA VAL A 242 2.24 -5.04 -26.60
C VAL A 242 1.31 -4.07 -25.85
N ILE A 243 0.59 -3.21 -26.57
CA ILE A 243 -0.35 -2.25 -25.99
C ILE A 243 -1.50 -2.98 -25.30
N ALA A 244 -2.10 -3.97 -25.96
CA ALA A 244 -3.18 -4.78 -25.40
C ALA A 244 -2.73 -5.54 -24.16
N ALA A 245 -1.52 -6.11 -24.17
CA ALA A 245 -0.95 -6.80 -23.02
C ALA A 245 -0.73 -5.86 -21.82
N HIS A 246 -0.20 -4.65 -22.06
CA HIS A 246 0.00 -3.66 -21.02
C HIS A 246 -1.33 -3.16 -20.42
N GLN A 247 -2.34 -2.94 -21.26
CA GLN A 247 -3.67 -2.57 -20.79
C GLN A 247 -4.32 -3.71 -19.97
N ALA A 248 -4.23 -4.95 -20.43
CA ALA A 248 -4.73 -6.12 -19.70
C ALA A 248 -4.02 -6.29 -18.35
N PHE A 249 -2.71 -6.02 -18.29
CA PHE A 249 -1.95 -5.99 -17.03
C PHE A 249 -2.51 -4.95 -16.05
N LEU A 250 -2.72 -3.72 -16.50
CA LEU A 250 -3.26 -2.65 -15.65
C LEU A 250 -4.67 -2.96 -15.16
N GLU A 251 -5.54 -3.45 -16.04
CA GLU A 251 -6.90 -3.85 -15.69
C GLU A 251 -6.91 -5.00 -14.66
N SER A 252 -6.02 -5.99 -14.83
CA SER A 252 -5.82 -7.08 -13.87
C SER A 252 -5.37 -6.58 -12.51
N VAL A 253 -4.37 -5.70 -12.45
CA VAL A 253 -3.89 -5.09 -11.19
C VAL A 253 -5.01 -4.31 -10.50
N VAL A 254 -5.77 -3.50 -11.24
CA VAL A 254 -6.89 -2.72 -10.70
C VAL A 254 -8.00 -3.62 -10.15
N ALA A 255 -8.37 -4.67 -10.87
CA ALA A 255 -9.38 -5.61 -10.41
C ALA A 255 -8.92 -6.38 -9.15
N ARG A 256 -7.72 -6.96 -9.18
CA ARG A 256 -7.20 -7.78 -8.08
C ARG A 256 -6.83 -6.97 -6.84
N CYS A 257 -6.43 -5.71 -6.98
CA CYS A 257 -6.22 -4.79 -5.84
C CYS A 257 -7.51 -4.19 -5.28
N LEU A 258 -8.69 -4.73 -5.64
CA LEU A 258 -10.00 -4.24 -5.20
C LEU A 258 -10.27 -2.78 -5.60
N LEU A 259 -9.74 -2.29 -6.73
CA LEU A 259 -9.88 -0.90 -7.19
C LEU A 259 -10.96 -0.70 -8.25
N ASP A 260 -11.63 -1.77 -8.68
CA ASP A 260 -12.68 -1.79 -9.68
C ASP A 260 -14.02 -1.25 -9.16
N GLN A 261 -15.01 -1.02 -10.02
CA GLN A 261 -16.29 -0.47 -9.56
C GLN A 261 -17.08 -1.45 -8.68
N ASN A 262 -16.92 -2.76 -8.89
CA ASN A 262 -17.68 -3.78 -8.16
C ASN A 262 -17.18 -3.94 -6.72
N SER A 263 -15.88 -3.77 -6.47
CA SER A 263 -15.30 -3.82 -5.11
C SER A 263 -15.44 -2.52 -4.33
N ARG A 264 -16.29 -1.58 -4.76
CA ARG A 264 -16.44 -0.27 -4.09
C ARG A 264 -16.82 -0.42 -2.61
N ASP A 265 -17.75 -1.32 -2.30
CA ASP A 265 -18.15 -1.58 -0.92
C ASP A 265 -17.01 -2.18 -0.10
N LEU A 266 -16.27 -3.14 -0.67
CA LEU A 266 -15.09 -3.72 -0.03
C LEU A 266 -14.02 -2.66 0.28
N ARG A 267 -13.79 -1.72 -0.64
CA ARG A 267 -12.89 -0.58 -0.38
C ARG A 267 -13.36 0.30 0.77
N TYR A 268 -14.66 0.54 0.91
CA TYR A 268 -15.19 1.30 2.04
C TYR A 268 -14.95 0.58 3.37
N HIS A 269 -15.17 -0.73 3.43
CA HIS A 269 -14.85 -1.52 4.62
C HIS A 269 -13.36 -1.50 4.93
N LEU A 270 -12.50 -1.66 3.92
CA LEU A 270 -11.06 -1.64 4.10
C LEU A 270 -10.56 -0.26 4.59
N ARG A 271 -11.10 0.83 4.04
CA ARG A 271 -10.80 2.18 4.52
C ARG A 271 -11.20 2.36 5.98
N ALA A 272 -12.40 1.90 6.36
CA ALA A 272 -12.84 1.96 7.75
C ALA A 272 -11.95 1.13 8.69
N ILE A 273 -11.44 -0.03 8.24
CA ILE A 273 -10.46 -0.81 8.99
C ILE A 273 -9.14 -0.02 9.17
N PHE A 274 -8.65 0.65 8.12
CA PHE A 274 -7.46 1.50 8.21
C PHE A 274 -7.68 2.67 9.18
N ASP A 275 -8.85 3.31 9.14
CA ASP A 275 -9.19 4.39 10.07
C ASP A 275 -9.21 3.90 11.54
N LEU A 276 -9.70 2.68 11.79
CA LEU A 276 -9.62 2.06 13.13
C LEU A 276 -8.18 1.80 13.58
N ILE A 277 -7.29 1.39 12.66
CA ILE A 277 -5.86 1.20 12.96
C ILE A 277 -5.20 2.55 13.31
N ILE A 278 -5.51 3.61 12.57
CA ILE A 278 -5.01 4.97 12.84
C ILE A 278 -5.50 5.45 14.21
N ASN A 279 -6.80 5.26 14.52
CA ASN A 279 -7.36 5.62 15.83
C ASN A 279 -6.69 4.84 16.96
N PHE A 280 -6.40 3.56 16.77
CA PHE A 280 -5.67 2.75 17.74
C PHE A 280 -4.23 3.24 17.92
N PHE A 281 -3.56 3.63 16.84
CA PHE A 281 -2.22 4.19 16.89
C PHE A 281 -2.17 5.46 17.76
N GLN A 282 -3.14 6.37 17.59
CA GLN A 282 -3.26 7.58 18.43
C GLN A 282 -3.49 7.23 19.91
N LEU A 283 -4.39 6.30 20.21
CA LEU A 283 -4.61 5.84 21.60
C LEU A 283 -3.37 5.21 22.23
N ASN A 284 -2.57 4.49 21.43
CA ASN A 284 -1.31 3.93 21.88
C ASN A 284 -0.28 5.04 22.14
N GLN A 285 -0.22 6.08 21.31
CA GLN A 285 0.64 7.25 21.55
C GLN A 285 0.25 7.98 22.86
N ASP A 286 -1.05 8.15 23.12
CA ASP A 286 -1.55 8.72 24.37
C ASP A 286 -1.12 7.87 25.57
N LEU A 287 -1.20 6.54 25.45
CA LEU A 287 -0.73 5.61 26.49
C LEU A 287 0.78 5.76 26.74
N GLN A 288 1.58 5.90 25.69
CA GLN A 288 3.03 6.11 25.80
C GLN A 288 3.34 7.40 26.56
N ASN A 289 2.67 8.50 26.20
CA ASN A 289 2.86 9.79 26.86
C ASN A 289 2.48 9.70 28.34
N LEU A 290 1.30 9.13 28.66
CA LEU A 290 0.87 8.91 30.04
C LEU A 290 1.84 8.04 30.85
N ALA A 291 2.41 7.01 30.23
CA ALA A 291 3.37 6.13 30.88
C ALA A 291 4.72 6.83 31.12
N ASN A 292 5.17 7.68 30.19
CA ASN A 292 6.38 8.48 30.37
C ASN A 292 6.19 9.53 31.47
N ASP A 293 5.07 10.26 31.47
CA ASP A 293 4.76 11.26 32.49
C ASP A 293 4.71 10.63 33.89
N GLU A 294 4.11 9.44 34.00
CA GLU A 294 4.02 8.69 35.26
C GLU A 294 5.39 8.12 35.70
N GLU A 295 6.25 7.76 34.74
CA GLU A 295 7.63 7.36 35.04
C GLU A 295 8.44 8.54 35.60
N ASP A 296 8.31 9.73 35.01
CA ASP A 296 9.00 10.94 35.47
C ASP A 296 8.59 11.29 36.91
N VAL A 297 7.29 11.27 37.22
CA VAL A 297 6.80 11.51 38.59
C VAL A 297 7.34 10.49 39.59
N ARG A 298 7.42 9.22 39.20
CA ARG A 298 7.98 8.16 40.08
C ARG A 298 9.49 8.30 40.25
N ALA A 299 10.21 8.76 39.22
CA ALA A 299 11.64 9.01 39.28
C ALA A 299 11.96 10.20 40.20
N GLU A 300 11.17 11.27 40.16
CA GLU A 300 11.29 12.41 41.08
C GLU A 300 11.12 11.98 42.54
N LEU A 301 10.09 11.18 42.83
CA LEU A 301 9.86 10.65 44.18
C LEU A 301 11.03 9.77 44.65
N GLN A 302 11.58 8.92 43.77
CA GLN A 302 12.74 8.10 44.09
C GLN A 302 13.97 8.97 44.40
N HIS A 303 14.17 10.05 43.64
CA HIS A 303 15.26 11.00 43.88
C HIS A 303 15.11 11.74 45.23
N GLU A 304 13.89 12.11 45.62
CA GLU A 304 13.62 12.68 46.96
C GLU A 304 13.92 11.70 48.08
N ILE A 305 13.54 10.43 47.93
CA ILE A 305 13.84 9.36 48.88
C ILE A 305 15.36 9.18 49.00
N ASP A 306 16.08 9.13 47.89
CA ASP A 306 17.54 8.98 47.85
C ASP A 306 18.26 10.20 48.45
N ALA A 307 17.72 11.41 48.27
CA ALA A 307 18.24 12.63 48.88
C ALA A 307 18.03 12.63 50.41
N SER A 308 16.84 12.26 50.88
CA SER A 308 16.56 12.10 52.32
C SER A 308 17.48 11.06 52.97
N ALA A 309 17.68 9.92 52.29
CA ALA A 309 18.60 8.87 52.71
C ALA A 309 20.03 9.38 52.91
N LYS A 310 20.55 10.20 51.98
CA LYS A 310 21.89 10.82 52.11
C LYS A 310 22.02 11.75 53.32
N THR A 311 20.93 12.41 53.72
CA THR A 311 20.92 13.30 54.90
C THR A 311 20.81 12.54 56.24
N GLY A 312 20.75 11.21 56.22
CA GLY A 312 20.66 10.38 57.42
C GLY A 312 19.24 10.19 57.95
N ASN A 313 18.24 10.75 57.28
CA ASN A 313 16.83 10.47 57.55
C ASN A 313 16.41 9.22 56.77
N TRP A 314 16.53 8.07 57.44
CA TRP A 314 16.09 6.78 56.93
C TRP A 314 14.66 6.50 57.41
N GLY A 315 13.76 6.25 56.48
CA GLY A 315 12.38 5.88 56.78
C GLY A 315 11.38 6.80 56.10
N THR A 316 10.55 6.18 55.28
CA THR A 316 9.27 6.73 54.84
C THR A 316 8.35 6.83 56.05
N CYS A 317 7.89 8.03 56.41
CA CYS A 317 6.76 8.12 57.32
C CYS A 317 5.56 7.40 56.70
N ALA A 318 4.69 6.76 57.49
CA ALA A 318 3.50 6.06 56.95
C ALA A 318 2.61 6.98 56.09
N GLY A 319 2.62 8.30 56.32
CA GLY A 319 1.90 9.30 55.54
C GLY A 319 2.27 9.37 54.05
N PRO A 320 3.53 9.68 53.67
CA PRO A 320 3.97 9.71 52.27
C PRO A 320 3.76 8.39 51.51
N GLU A 321 3.99 7.23 52.12
CA GLU A 321 3.70 5.94 51.48
C GLU A 321 2.20 5.75 51.22
N CYS A 322 1.35 6.01 52.20
CA CYS A 322 -0.09 5.93 52.01
C CYS A 322 -0.59 6.90 50.93
N ARG A 323 0.00 8.09 50.83
CA ARG A 323 -0.31 9.06 49.76
C ARG A 323 0.11 8.55 48.38
N GLU A 324 1.28 7.94 48.25
CA GLU A 324 1.75 7.38 46.98
C GLU A 324 0.91 6.19 46.53
N VAL A 325 0.55 5.28 47.46
CA VAL A 325 -0.36 4.17 47.17
C VAL A 325 -1.74 4.68 46.71
N ALA A 326 -2.28 5.72 47.36
CA ALA A 326 -3.53 6.33 46.95
C ALA A 326 -3.44 7.00 45.56
N ARG A 327 -2.33 7.69 45.27
CA ARG A 327 -2.07 8.32 43.96
C ARG A 327 -2.02 7.28 42.84
N ARG A 328 -1.26 6.19 43.01
CA ARG A 328 -1.17 5.10 42.01
C ARG A 328 -2.51 4.46 41.75
N LYS A 329 -3.29 4.21 42.81
CA LYS A 329 -4.65 3.70 42.68
C LYS A 329 -5.55 4.65 41.91
N MET A 330 -5.48 5.96 42.19
CA MET A 330 -6.21 6.97 41.44
C MET A 330 -5.77 7.03 39.97
N PHE A 331 -4.49 6.90 39.67
CA PHE A 331 -4.00 6.83 38.28
C PHE A 331 -4.63 5.63 37.54
N VAL A 332 -4.54 4.42 38.11
CA VAL A 332 -5.11 3.23 37.48
C VAL A 332 -6.63 3.34 37.29
N GLU A 333 -7.36 3.83 38.29
CA GLU A 333 -8.82 3.96 38.25
C GLU A 333 -9.28 5.09 37.31
N ALA A 334 -8.61 6.24 37.31
CA ALA A 334 -9.04 7.43 36.56
C ALA A 334 -8.53 7.48 35.12
N THR A 335 -7.35 6.91 34.81
CA THR A 335 -6.74 7.02 33.47
C THR A 335 -6.70 5.67 32.74
N ILE A 336 -6.12 4.64 33.36
CA ILE A 336 -5.88 3.34 32.71
C ILE A 336 -7.19 2.59 32.47
N THR A 337 -8.12 2.63 33.43
CA THR A 337 -9.39 1.91 33.31
C THR A 337 -10.26 2.45 32.16
N PRO A 338 -10.50 3.77 32.03
CA PRO A 338 -11.22 4.32 30.88
C PRO A 338 -10.52 4.07 29.55
N LEU A 339 -9.18 4.19 29.49
CA LEU A 339 -8.42 3.94 28.28
C LEU A 339 -8.52 2.48 27.83
N THR A 340 -8.43 1.53 28.77
CA THR A 340 -8.64 0.11 28.51
C THR A 340 -10.04 -0.16 27.97
N ALA A 341 -11.07 0.49 28.51
CA ALA A 341 -12.44 0.36 28.01
C ALA A 341 -12.55 0.89 26.56
N ARG A 342 -11.97 2.06 26.25
CA ARG A 342 -11.93 2.60 24.88
C ARG A 342 -11.27 1.65 23.90
N ILE A 343 -10.13 1.06 24.26
CA ILE A 343 -9.40 0.10 23.42
C ILE A 343 -10.22 -1.18 23.21
N ARG A 344 -10.92 -1.68 24.23
CA ARG A 344 -11.80 -2.84 24.10
C ARG A 344 -12.98 -2.57 23.16
N VAL A 345 -13.58 -1.38 23.22
CA VAL A 345 -14.64 -0.97 22.29
C VAL A 345 -14.10 -0.92 20.85
N LEU A 346 -12.91 -0.35 20.66
CA LEU A 346 -12.24 -0.35 19.36
C LEU A 346 -11.98 -1.77 18.86
N ALA A 347 -11.47 -2.66 19.72
CA ALA A 347 -11.26 -4.07 19.39
C ALA A 347 -12.56 -4.77 18.95
N SER A 348 -13.68 -4.55 19.65
CA SER A 348 -14.96 -5.12 19.24
C SER A 348 -15.46 -4.57 17.90
N SER A 349 -15.27 -3.26 17.66
CA SER A 349 -15.62 -2.63 16.39
C SER A 349 -14.77 -3.19 15.25
N TYR A 350 -13.47 -3.35 15.46
CA TYR A 350 -12.54 -3.91 14.48
C TYR A 350 -12.93 -5.35 14.11
N ARG A 351 -13.14 -6.22 15.10
CA ARG A 351 -13.52 -7.61 14.87
C ARG A 351 -14.83 -7.72 14.09
N SER A 352 -15.82 -6.88 14.42
CA SER A 352 -17.08 -6.81 13.66
C SER A 352 -16.87 -6.35 12.21
N MET A 353 -15.98 -5.38 11.98
CA MET A 353 -15.73 -4.87 10.63
C MET A 353 -14.96 -5.88 9.77
N VAL A 354 -14.02 -6.60 10.38
CA VAL A 354 -13.25 -7.66 9.71
C VAL A 354 -14.13 -8.86 9.37
N THR A 355 -15.04 -9.28 10.26
CA THR A 355 -15.99 -10.36 9.95
C THR A 355 -16.94 -9.98 8.82
N GLU A 356 -17.46 -8.74 8.81
CA GLU A 356 -18.28 -8.26 7.69
C GLU A 356 -17.48 -8.21 6.39
N PHE A 357 -16.24 -7.72 6.43
CA PHE A 357 -15.34 -7.69 5.28
C PHE A 357 -15.08 -9.09 4.71
N MET A 358 -14.78 -10.07 5.58
CA MET A 358 -14.59 -11.46 5.17
C MET A 358 -15.85 -12.07 4.56
N ASN A 359 -17.03 -11.82 5.14
CA ASN A 359 -18.30 -12.30 4.57
C ASN A 359 -18.56 -11.72 3.18
N LYS A 360 -18.20 -10.46 2.94
CA LYS A 360 -18.31 -9.85 1.61
C LYS A 360 -17.30 -10.43 0.61
N LEU A 361 -16.08 -10.72 1.06
CA LEU A 361 -15.06 -11.38 0.22
C LEU A 361 -15.46 -12.82 -0.16
N GLN A 362 -16.12 -13.58 0.73
CA GLN A 362 -16.60 -14.93 0.42
C GLN A 362 -17.60 -14.94 -0.75
N ASN A 363 -18.44 -13.90 -0.84
CA ASN A 363 -19.44 -13.75 -1.88
C ASN A 363 -18.87 -13.13 -3.18
N HIS A 364 -17.60 -12.74 -3.19
CA HIS A 364 -16.97 -12.13 -4.35
C HIS A 364 -16.83 -13.12 -5.51
N SER A 365 -16.84 -12.65 -6.76
CA SER A 365 -16.75 -13.52 -7.95
C SER A 365 -15.37 -14.12 -8.16
N ASP A 366 -14.32 -13.41 -7.77
CA ASP A 366 -12.92 -13.85 -7.92
C ASP A 366 -12.55 -14.92 -6.88
N GLN A 367 -12.05 -16.06 -7.36
CA GLN A 367 -11.59 -17.17 -6.54
C GLN A 367 -10.40 -16.79 -5.64
N ASN A 368 -9.48 -15.96 -6.13
CA ASN A 368 -8.29 -15.60 -5.36
C ASN A 368 -8.64 -14.73 -4.15
N LEU A 369 -9.66 -13.88 -4.26
CA LEU A 369 -10.20 -13.11 -3.15
C LEU A 369 -10.94 -13.97 -2.12
N ARG A 370 -11.52 -15.11 -2.54
CA ARG A 370 -12.06 -16.10 -1.60
C ARG A 370 -10.96 -16.84 -0.85
N LEU A 371 -9.84 -17.16 -1.51
CA LEU A 371 -8.67 -17.76 -0.87
C LEU A 371 -8.04 -16.81 0.16
N LEU A 372 -8.04 -15.49 -0.10
CA LEU A 372 -7.61 -14.49 0.89
C LEU A 372 -8.39 -14.62 2.21
N VAL A 373 -9.68 -14.98 2.18
CA VAL A 373 -10.46 -15.20 3.42
C VAL A 373 -9.90 -16.37 4.23
N GLN A 374 -9.39 -17.41 3.59
CA GLN A 374 -8.76 -18.54 4.30
C GLN A 374 -7.48 -18.10 4.99
N SER A 375 -6.67 -17.26 4.32
CA SER A 375 -5.45 -16.69 4.90
C SER A 375 -5.74 -15.71 6.05
N LEU A 376 -6.80 -14.90 5.93
CA LEU A 376 -7.22 -13.95 6.96
C LEU A 376 -7.89 -14.64 8.17
N ASN A 377 -8.60 -15.74 7.94
CA ASN A 377 -9.22 -16.57 8.98
C ASN A 377 -8.34 -17.77 9.34
N PHE A 378 -7.03 -17.57 9.41
CA PHE A 378 -6.11 -18.61 9.84
C PHE A 378 -6.46 -19.06 11.28
N ASN A 379 -6.56 -20.37 11.50
CA ASN A 379 -7.06 -21.00 12.73
C ASN A 379 -8.53 -20.71 13.10
N ALA A 380 -9.38 -20.31 12.15
CA ALA A 380 -10.80 -20.02 12.39
C ALA A 380 -11.06 -18.95 13.48
N TYR A 381 -10.09 -18.08 13.73
CA TYR A 381 -10.13 -17.12 14.83
C TYR A 381 -11.34 -16.17 14.79
N TYR A 382 -11.82 -15.82 13.59
CA TYR A 382 -12.90 -14.84 13.42
C TYR A 382 -14.23 -15.48 13.04
N ILE A 383 -14.21 -16.60 12.30
CA ILE A 383 -15.42 -17.31 11.86
C ILE A 383 -15.22 -18.79 12.17
N ASP A 384 -15.93 -19.28 13.18
CA ASP A 384 -16.10 -20.70 13.47
C ASP A 384 -17.11 -21.29 12.48
N GLY A 385 -16.63 -21.82 11.36
CA GLY A 385 -17.52 -22.40 10.36
C GLY A 385 -16.92 -22.59 8.97
N PHE A 386 -15.84 -23.36 8.86
CA PHE A 386 -15.61 -24.13 7.63
C PHE A 386 -16.30 -25.48 7.81
N GLY A 387 -17.62 -25.51 7.56
CA GLY A 387 -18.29 -26.75 7.22
C GLY A 387 -17.93 -27.11 5.78
N ASP A 388 -17.26 -28.25 5.62
CA ASP A 388 -17.12 -29.07 4.40
C ASP A 388 -17.21 -28.34 3.05
N ILE A 389 -16.06 -28.06 2.43
CA ILE A 389 -15.88 -28.10 0.97
C ILE A 389 -14.63 -28.90 0.65
#